data_AF-A0A5B0Q0W5-F1
#
_entry.id   AF-A0A5B0Q0W5-F1
#
_cell.length_a   1.000
_cell.length_b   1.000
_cell.length_c   1.000
_cell.angle_alpha   90.00
_cell.angle_beta   90.00
_cell.angle_gamma   90.00
#
_symmetry.space_group_name_H-M   'P 1'
#
loop_
_entity.id
_entity.type
_entity.pdbx_description
1 polymer ?
#
loop_
_entity_poly.entity_id
_entity_poly.type
_entity_poly.pdbx_seq_one_letter_code
_entity_poly.pdbx_strand_id
1 'polypeptide(L)'
;MKTDEISDEQAERAVKSRVDEFFHVRSVAEAAACFFSLSQTRHHQLIHSLVEKTLEKKAADVDLTASLFQHLVKENIVPLDIFLKGFTPVIEQLDDTSIDVRFAYEFTGKLLKASGLAEKEVAELAQKIDTEMLNQAAKRLLDGFKSAALQPLMPLITTALFLQPLWALLYVLPLLLLLLLTLLINAVDTFHFF
;
A
#
# COMPACT_ATOMS: atom_id res chain seq x y z
N MET A 1 -38.48 -1.53 -4.12
CA MET A 1 -37.27 -1.26 -4.93
C MET A 1 -36.68 -2.62 -5.22
N LYS A 2 -36.75 -3.11 -6.47
CA LYS A 2 -36.18 -4.40 -6.85
C LYS A 2 -34.66 -4.21 -6.91
N THR A 3 -33.94 -4.77 -5.96
CA THR A 3 -32.50 -4.98 -6.10
C THR A 3 -32.37 -6.02 -7.21
N ASP A 4 -31.91 -5.64 -8.39
CA ASP A 4 -31.49 -6.63 -9.38
C ASP A 4 -30.35 -7.43 -8.73
N GLU A 5 -30.67 -8.64 -8.28
CA GLU A 5 -29.67 -9.60 -7.81
C GLU A 5 -28.81 -9.97 -9.02
N ILE A 6 -27.71 -9.25 -9.19
CA ILE A 6 -26.61 -9.63 -10.07
C ILE A 6 -26.23 -11.06 -9.69
N SER A 7 -26.23 -11.98 -10.67
CA SER A 7 -25.89 -13.38 -10.40
C SER A 7 -24.48 -13.48 -9.83
N ASP A 8 -24.21 -14.50 -9.03
CA ASP A 8 -22.89 -14.64 -8.40
C ASP A 8 -21.76 -14.71 -9.44
N GLU A 9 -22.01 -15.33 -10.60
CA GLU A 9 -21.06 -15.33 -11.71
C GLU A 9 -20.78 -13.92 -12.26
N GLN A 10 -21.81 -13.07 -12.41
CA GLN A 10 -21.63 -11.70 -12.89
C GLN A 10 -20.86 -10.86 -11.88
N ALA A 11 -21.10 -11.08 -10.59
CA ALA A 11 -20.41 -10.40 -9.52
C ALA A 11 -18.94 -10.82 -9.38
N GLU A 12 -18.63 -12.11 -9.53
CA GLU A 12 -17.26 -12.62 -9.56
C GLU A 12 -16.47 -12.05 -10.74
N ARG A 13 -17.10 -12.01 -11.93
CA ARG A 13 -16.50 -11.36 -13.11
C ARG A 13 -16.23 -9.88 -12.87
N ALA A 14 -17.16 -9.17 -12.23
CA ALA A 14 -16.98 -7.77 -11.87
C ALA A 14 -15.81 -7.58 -10.90
N VAL A 15 -15.72 -8.41 -9.85
CA VAL A 15 -14.60 -8.38 -8.89
C VAL A 15 -13.27 -8.59 -9.60
N LYS A 16 -13.16 -9.64 -10.44
CA LYS A 16 -11.94 -9.94 -11.19
C LYS A 16 -11.54 -8.78 -12.11
N SER A 17 -12.50 -8.20 -12.82
CA SER A 17 -12.25 -7.04 -13.67
C SER A 17 -11.68 -5.86 -12.90
N ARG A 18 -12.14 -5.61 -11.67
CA ARG A 18 -11.66 -4.52 -10.81
C ARG A 18 -10.24 -4.77 -10.29
N VAL A 19 -9.92 -6.02 -9.97
CA VAL A 19 -8.56 -6.41 -9.59
C VAL A 19 -7.59 -6.19 -10.75
N ASP A 20 -7.96 -6.60 -11.96
CA ASP A 20 -7.11 -6.42 -13.14
C ASP A 20 -6.91 -4.93 -13.47
N GLU A 21 -7.98 -4.13 -13.38
CA GLU A 21 -7.92 -2.66 -13.53
C GLU A 21 -6.99 -2.01 -12.50
N PHE A 22 -7.05 -2.42 -11.23
CA PHE A 22 -6.17 -1.90 -10.19
C PHE A 22 -4.68 -2.09 -10.53
N PHE A 23 -4.28 -3.28 -10.99
CA PHE A 23 -2.89 -3.53 -11.36
C PHE A 23 -2.47 -2.88 -12.67
N HIS A 24 -3.42 -2.58 -13.56
CA HIS A 24 -3.16 -1.84 -14.80
C HIS A 24 -2.99 -0.34 -14.55
N VAL A 25 -3.92 0.28 -13.81
CA VAL A 25 -3.97 1.73 -13.56
C VAL A 25 -3.01 2.14 -12.44
N ARG A 26 -2.84 1.29 -11.43
CA ARG A 26 -1.94 1.49 -10.27
C ARG A 26 -2.27 2.72 -9.42
N SER A 27 -3.55 3.11 -9.38
CA SER A 27 -4.06 4.23 -8.60
C SER A 27 -4.79 3.75 -7.34
N VAL A 28 -4.23 4.04 -6.17
CA VAL A 28 -4.85 3.71 -4.87
C VAL A 28 -6.19 4.43 -4.69
N ALA A 29 -6.28 5.70 -5.08
CA ALA A 29 -7.49 6.50 -4.94
C ALA A 29 -8.64 5.94 -5.78
N GLU A 30 -8.35 5.49 -7.01
CA GLU A 30 -9.34 4.91 -7.91
C GLU A 30 -9.79 3.53 -7.44
N ALA A 31 -8.85 2.68 -7.00
CA ALA A 31 -9.19 1.39 -6.43
C ALA A 31 -10.01 1.52 -5.15
N ALA A 32 -9.74 2.53 -4.31
CA ALA A 32 -10.57 2.82 -3.14
C ALA A 32 -11.99 3.27 -3.54
N ALA A 33 -12.12 4.08 -4.58
CA ALA A 33 -13.42 4.49 -5.12
C ALA A 33 -14.27 3.28 -5.57
N CYS A 34 -13.64 2.21 -6.06
CA CYS A 34 -14.33 0.98 -6.45
C CYS A 34 -15.13 0.36 -5.29
N PHE A 35 -14.66 0.45 -4.03
CA PHE A 35 -15.37 -0.11 -2.88
C PHE A 35 -16.71 0.60 -2.63
N PHE A 36 -16.87 1.87 -2.99
CA PHE A 36 -18.16 2.54 -2.92
C PHE A 36 -19.13 2.14 -4.03
N SER A 37 -18.59 1.69 -5.18
CA SER A 37 -19.40 1.26 -6.33
C SER A 37 -19.88 -0.19 -6.24
N LEU A 38 -19.23 -1.02 -5.40
CA LEU A 38 -19.56 -2.42 -5.18
C LEU A 38 -20.44 -2.57 -3.92
N SER A 39 -21.39 -3.50 -3.94
CA SER A 39 -22.15 -3.87 -2.74
C SER A 39 -21.22 -4.25 -1.58
N GLN A 40 -21.49 -3.73 -0.38
CA GLN A 40 -20.74 -4.05 0.84
C GLN A 40 -20.66 -5.55 1.12
N THR A 41 -21.72 -6.30 0.77
CA THR A 41 -21.75 -7.76 0.92
C THR A 41 -20.65 -8.49 0.14
N ARG A 42 -20.06 -7.83 -0.87
CA ARG A 42 -19.05 -8.40 -1.77
C ARG A 42 -17.65 -7.84 -1.55
N HIS A 43 -17.47 -6.91 -0.60
CA HIS A 43 -16.15 -6.33 -0.30
C HIS A 43 -15.13 -7.40 0.12
N HIS A 44 -15.54 -8.40 0.90
CA HIS A 44 -14.64 -9.49 1.28
C HIS A 44 -14.20 -10.34 0.07
N GLN A 45 -15.04 -10.48 -0.97
CA GLN A 45 -14.68 -11.18 -2.20
C GLN A 45 -13.62 -10.37 -2.98
N LEU A 46 -13.76 -9.04 -3.01
CA LEU A 46 -12.77 -8.16 -3.62
C LEU A 46 -11.43 -8.18 -2.87
N ILE A 47 -11.45 -8.15 -1.52
CA ILE A 47 -10.24 -8.31 -0.71
C ILE A 47 -9.58 -9.65 -0.98
N HIS A 48 -10.36 -10.75 -0.96
CA HIS A 48 -9.86 -12.08 -1.26
C HIS A 48 -9.15 -12.13 -2.62
N SER A 49 -9.82 -11.72 -3.69
CA SER A 49 -9.25 -11.74 -5.04
C SER A 49 -8.06 -10.79 -5.21
N LEU A 50 -8.03 -9.65 -4.51
CA LEU A 50 -6.85 -8.78 -4.48
C LEU A 50 -5.65 -9.47 -3.86
N VAL A 51 -5.83 -10.12 -2.71
CA VAL A 51 -4.74 -10.81 -2.00
C VAL A 51 -4.22 -11.97 -2.84
N GLU A 52 -5.10 -12.86 -3.28
CA GLU A 52 -4.76 -14.00 -4.14
C GLU A 52 -3.95 -13.53 -5.37
N LYS A 53 -4.47 -12.52 -6.07
CA LYS A 53 -3.79 -11.98 -7.25
C LYS A 53 -2.46 -11.31 -6.93
N THR A 54 -2.33 -10.68 -5.76
CA THR A 54 -1.10 -10.01 -5.32
C THR A 54 0.02 -11.01 -5.03
N LEU A 55 -0.29 -12.19 -4.48
CA LEU A 55 0.72 -13.20 -4.15
C LEU A 55 1.44 -13.74 -5.38
N GLU A 56 0.78 -13.74 -6.54
CA GLU A 56 1.37 -14.12 -7.84
C GLU A 56 2.28 -13.04 -8.46
N LYS A 57 2.42 -11.87 -7.82
CA LYS A 57 3.04 -10.67 -8.41
C LYS A 57 4.40 -10.36 -7.78
N LYS A 58 5.02 -9.28 -8.25
CA LYS A 58 6.34 -8.81 -7.76
C LYS A 58 6.16 -7.97 -6.50
N ALA A 59 7.24 -7.81 -5.74
CA ALA A 59 7.23 -7.02 -4.49
C ALA A 59 6.65 -5.60 -4.64
N ALA A 60 6.87 -4.93 -5.78
CA ALA A 60 6.30 -3.60 -6.04
C ALA A 60 4.76 -3.59 -6.14
N ASP A 61 4.16 -4.70 -6.58
CA ASP A 61 2.70 -4.87 -6.62
C ASP A 61 2.15 -5.19 -5.23
N VAL A 62 2.91 -5.92 -4.41
CA VAL A 62 2.59 -6.13 -2.98
C VAL A 62 2.60 -4.79 -2.22
N ASP A 63 3.59 -3.93 -2.49
CA ASP A 63 3.66 -2.58 -1.91
C ASP A 63 2.48 -1.70 -2.31
N LEU A 64 2.05 -1.82 -3.58
CA LEU A 64 0.88 -1.12 -4.09
C LEU A 64 -0.41 -1.59 -3.40
N THR A 65 -0.64 -2.90 -3.30
CA THR A 65 -1.80 -3.46 -2.58
C THR A 65 -1.77 -3.11 -1.10
N ALA A 66 -0.59 -3.16 -0.45
CA ALA A 66 -0.43 -2.72 0.92
C ALA A 66 -0.78 -1.22 1.09
N SER A 67 -0.42 -0.38 0.13
CA SER A 67 -0.79 1.04 0.14
C SER A 67 -2.30 1.23 0.00
N LEU A 68 -2.97 0.43 -0.83
CA LEU A 68 -4.42 0.40 -0.92
C LEU A 68 -5.06 0.02 0.42
N PHE A 69 -4.62 -1.06 1.06
CA PHE A 69 -5.19 -1.51 2.34
C PHE A 69 -4.98 -0.48 3.45
N GLN A 70 -3.78 0.12 3.54
CA GLN A 70 -3.53 1.22 4.46
C GLN A 70 -4.50 2.39 4.25
N HIS A 71 -4.78 2.73 2.99
CA HIS A 71 -5.73 3.79 2.66
C HIS A 71 -7.17 3.42 3.06
N LEU A 72 -7.63 2.20 2.74
CA LEU A 72 -8.96 1.72 3.11
C LEU A 72 -9.19 1.73 4.63
N VAL A 73 -8.18 1.34 5.41
CA VAL A 73 -8.22 1.37 6.88
C VAL A 73 -8.23 2.80 7.40
N LYS A 74 -7.30 3.64 6.91
CA LYS A 74 -7.17 5.04 7.36
C LYS A 74 -8.46 5.83 7.14
N GLU A 75 -9.09 5.64 5.99
CA GLU A 75 -10.33 6.34 5.61
C GLU A 75 -11.60 5.62 6.12
N ASN A 76 -11.47 4.53 6.90
CA ASN A 76 -12.57 3.71 7.41
C ASN A 76 -13.56 3.21 6.33
N ILE A 77 -13.04 2.89 5.13
CA ILE A 77 -13.85 2.44 4.00
C ILE A 77 -14.27 0.98 4.16
N VAL A 78 -13.35 0.15 4.65
CA VAL A 78 -13.56 -1.29 4.84
C VAL A 78 -13.31 -1.63 6.31
N PRO A 79 -14.30 -2.18 7.03
CA PRO A 79 -14.12 -2.57 8.42
C PRO A 79 -13.26 -3.85 8.53
N LEU A 80 -12.66 -4.04 9.70
CA LEU A 80 -11.66 -5.09 9.94
C LEU A 80 -12.21 -6.52 9.73
N ASP A 81 -13.47 -6.77 10.07
CA ASP A 81 -14.13 -8.07 9.90
C ASP A 81 -14.22 -8.49 8.42
N ILE A 82 -14.34 -7.52 7.51
CA ILE A 82 -14.34 -7.77 6.07
C ILE A 82 -12.95 -8.16 5.58
N PHE A 83 -11.89 -7.54 6.12
CA PHE A 83 -10.52 -7.99 5.88
C PHE A 83 -10.32 -9.43 6.38
N LEU A 84 -10.69 -9.73 7.63
CA LEU A 84 -10.58 -11.08 8.19
C LEU A 84 -11.29 -12.12 7.33
N LYS A 85 -12.51 -11.80 6.86
CA LYS A 85 -13.28 -12.68 5.97
C LYS A 85 -12.61 -12.86 4.60
N GLY A 86 -12.02 -11.80 4.03
CA GLY A 86 -11.32 -11.85 2.75
C GLY A 86 -9.98 -12.60 2.82
N PHE A 87 -9.25 -12.50 3.93
CA PHE A 87 -7.98 -13.20 4.13
C PHE A 87 -8.15 -14.68 4.49
N THR A 88 -9.25 -15.08 5.13
CA THR A 88 -9.42 -16.45 5.64
C THR A 88 -9.14 -17.54 4.59
N PRO A 89 -9.71 -17.50 3.37
CA PRO A 89 -9.43 -18.53 2.36
C PRO A 89 -7.96 -18.57 1.91
N VAL A 90 -7.30 -17.40 1.80
CA VAL A 90 -5.88 -17.32 1.46
C VAL A 90 -5.01 -17.92 2.55
N ILE A 91 -5.37 -17.67 3.81
CA ILE A 91 -4.63 -18.19 4.98
C ILE A 91 -4.75 -19.70 5.05
N GLU A 92 -5.96 -20.23 4.84
CA GLU A 92 -6.21 -21.69 4.80
C GLU A 92 -5.30 -22.39 3.79
N GLN A 93 -5.05 -21.77 2.62
CA GLN A 93 -4.23 -22.34 1.54
C GLN A 93 -2.79 -21.77 1.48
N LEU A 94 -2.33 -21.06 2.51
CA LEU A 94 -1.07 -20.32 2.45
C LEU A 94 0.14 -21.24 2.34
N ASP A 95 0.12 -22.40 3.00
CA ASP A 95 1.26 -23.32 2.97
C ASP A 95 1.45 -23.92 1.57
N ASP A 96 0.37 -24.35 0.93
CA ASP A 96 0.34 -24.79 -0.47
C ASP A 96 0.80 -23.67 -1.41
N THR A 97 0.28 -22.45 -1.23
CA THR A 97 0.69 -21.29 -2.03
C THR A 97 2.20 -21.03 -1.90
N SER A 98 2.80 -21.32 -0.73
CA SER A 98 4.22 -21.12 -0.50
C SER A 98 5.13 -22.08 -1.27
N ILE A 99 4.58 -23.19 -1.78
CA ILE A 99 5.27 -24.13 -2.66
C ILE A 99 5.57 -23.46 -4.01
N ASP A 100 4.59 -22.74 -4.55
CA ASP A 100 4.71 -22.04 -5.84
C ASP A 100 5.33 -20.64 -5.69
N VAL A 101 5.00 -19.95 -4.60
CA VAL A 101 5.42 -18.57 -4.32
C VAL A 101 6.35 -18.54 -3.12
N ARG A 102 7.66 -18.45 -3.39
CA ARG A 102 8.72 -18.42 -2.37
C ARG A 102 8.44 -17.45 -1.20
N PHE A 103 7.88 -16.27 -1.48
CA PHE A 103 7.66 -15.19 -0.52
C PHE A 103 6.21 -15.06 -0.05
N ALA A 104 5.39 -16.12 -0.19
CA ALA A 104 3.96 -16.07 0.12
C ALA A 104 3.69 -15.61 1.56
N TYR A 105 4.46 -16.12 2.53
CA TYR A 105 4.33 -15.78 3.95
C TYR A 105 4.70 -14.33 4.22
N GLU A 106 5.79 -13.84 3.65
CA GLU A 106 6.26 -12.46 3.82
C GLU A 106 5.29 -11.46 3.18
N PHE A 107 4.80 -11.77 1.98
CA PHE A 107 3.82 -10.94 1.28
C PHE A 107 2.49 -10.91 2.04
N THR A 108 1.99 -12.07 2.48
CA THR A 108 0.76 -12.14 3.27
C THR A 108 0.90 -11.40 4.60
N GLY A 109 2.01 -11.59 5.32
CA GLY A 109 2.29 -10.87 6.56
C GLY A 109 2.31 -9.34 6.37
N LYS A 110 2.87 -8.86 5.25
CA LYS A 110 2.85 -7.43 4.90
C LYS A 110 1.44 -6.92 4.63
N LEU A 111 0.63 -7.67 3.88
CA LEU A 111 -0.74 -7.31 3.57
C LEU A 111 -1.63 -7.29 4.82
N LEU A 112 -1.48 -8.27 5.72
CA LEU A 112 -2.18 -8.29 7.02
C LEU A 112 -1.85 -7.08 7.88
N LYS A 113 -0.57 -6.68 7.91
CA LYS A 113 -0.13 -5.46 8.61
C LYS A 113 -0.73 -4.20 8.01
N ALA A 114 -0.78 -4.13 6.68
CA ALA A 114 -1.37 -3.02 5.95
C ALA A 114 -2.88 -2.87 6.17
N SER A 115 -3.59 -3.98 6.40
CA SER A 115 -5.01 -3.98 6.75
C SER A 115 -5.31 -3.65 8.22
N GLY A 116 -4.29 -3.25 8.99
CA GLY A 116 -4.48 -2.77 10.36
C GLY A 116 -4.74 -3.86 11.41
N LEU A 117 -4.52 -5.14 11.07
CA LEU A 117 -4.64 -6.23 12.04
C LEU A 117 -3.56 -6.12 13.12
N ALA A 118 -3.95 -6.40 14.36
CA ALA A 118 -3.06 -6.60 15.48
C ALA A 118 -2.38 -7.97 15.40
N GLU A 119 -1.21 -8.10 16.04
CA GLU A 119 -0.46 -9.36 16.10
C GLU A 119 -1.30 -10.53 16.62
N LYS A 120 -2.17 -10.28 17.61
CA LYS A 120 -3.08 -11.29 18.16
C LYS A 120 -4.03 -11.85 17.10
N GLU A 121 -4.62 -10.99 16.27
CA GLU A 121 -5.56 -11.39 15.23
C GLU A 121 -4.85 -12.18 14.13
N VAL A 122 -3.62 -11.80 13.81
CA VAL A 122 -2.76 -12.56 12.89
C VAL A 122 -2.41 -13.93 13.47
N ALA A 123 -2.11 -14.01 14.77
CA ALA A 123 -1.83 -15.28 15.43
C ALA A 123 -3.05 -16.22 15.45
N GLU A 124 -4.25 -15.67 15.62
CA GLU A 124 -5.51 -16.42 15.53
C GLU A 124 -5.77 -16.90 14.10
N LEU A 125 -5.59 -16.04 13.08
CA LEU A 125 -5.67 -16.45 11.67
C LEU A 125 -4.66 -17.54 11.33
N ALA A 126 -3.43 -17.43 11.84
CA ALA A 126 -2.37 -18.39 11.57
C ALA A 126 -2.70 -19.83 12.02
N GLN A 127 -3.65 -20.01 12.95
CA GLN A 127 -4.13 -21.33 13.36
C GLN A 127 -5.02 -22.02 12.31
N LYS A 128 -5.45 -21.29 11.28
CA LYS A 128 -6.32 -21.80 10.21
C LYS A 128 -5.55 -22.30 8.99
N ILE A 129 -4.22 -22.18 8.97
CA ILE A 129 -3.42 -22.66 7.84
C ILE A 129 -3.58 -24.18 7.75
N ASP A 130 -4.02 -24.69 6.60
CA ASP A 130 -4.22 -26.12 6.38
C ASP A 130 -2.87 -26.78 6.06
N THR A 131 -2.22 -27.33 7.08
CA THR A 131 -0.92 -28.00 6.96
C THR A 131 -0.62 -28.85 8.19
N GLU A 132 0.11 -29.95 7.98
CA GLU A 132 0.61 -30.80 9.07
C GLU A 132 1.65 -30.07 9.94
N MET A 133 2.37 -29.09 9.38
CA MET A 133 3.43 -28.34 10.06
C MET A 133 2.95 -26.99 10.63
N LEU A 134 1.75 -26.95 11.19
CA LEU A 134 1.05 -25.72 11.60
C LEU A 134 1.91 -24.76 12.44
N ASN A 135 2.64 -25.27 13.43
CA ASN A 135 3.50 -24.43 14.29
C ASN A 135 4.59 -23.69 13.49
N GLN A 136 5.17 -24.34 12.49
CA GLN A 136 6.19 -23.74 11.63
C GLN A 136 5.55 -22.73 10.67
N ALA A 137 4.44 -23.10 10.03
CA ALA A 137 3.68 -22.22 9.14
C ALA A 137 3.22 -20.95 9.86
N ALA A 138 2.60 -21.09 11.04
CA ALA A 138 2.16 -19.97 11.86
C ALA A 138 3.33 -19.05 12.28
N LYS A 139 4.47 -19.65 12.65
CA LYS A 139 5.69 -18.88 12.95
C LYS A 139 6.16 -18.09 11.72
N ARG A 140 6.21 -18.70 10.54
CA ARG A 140 6.63 -18.03 9.28
C ARG A 140 5.73 -16.84 8.97
N LEU A 141 4.40 -17.00 9.12
CA LEU A 141 3.46 -15.90 8.91
C LEU A 141 3.68 -14.75 9.90
N LEU A 142 3.82 -15.06 11.19
CA LEU A 142 4.08 -14.06 12.23
C LEU A 142 5.42 -13.34 12.02
N ASP A 143 6.47 -14.05 11.61
CA ASP A 143 7.77 -13.45 11.29
C ASP A 143 7.67 -12.50 10.09
N GLY A 144 6.93 -12.91 9.04
CA GLY A 144 6.62 -12.05 7.89
C GLY A 144 5.86 -10.79 8.28
N PHE A 145 4.83 -10.93 9.13
CA PHE A 145 4.06 -9.81 9.67
C PHE A 145 4.92 -8.85 10.50
N LYS A 146 5.78 -9.37 11.39
CA LYS A 146 6.64 -8.57 12.25
C LYS A 146 7.70 -7.81 11.46
N SER A 147 8.34 -8.50 10.51
CA SER A 147 9.41 -7.93 9.69
C SER A 147 8.92 -6.99 8.58
N ALA A 148 7.63 -7.05 8.21
CA ALA A 148 7.06 -6.19 7.20
C ALA A 148 7.20 -4.70 7.53
N ALA A 149 7.84 -3.97 6.62
CA ALA A 149 7.91 -2.51 6.59
C ALA A 149 6.88 -1.96 5.60
N LEU A 150 5.98 -1.11 6.09
CA LEU A 150 4.97 -0.44 5.27
C LEU A 150 5.54 0.88 4.73
N GLN A 151 5.25 1.18 3.47
CA GLN A 151 5.55 2.49 2.92
C GLN A 151 4.55 3.50 3.50
N PRO A 152 5.00 4.69 3.92
CA PRO A 152 4.08 5.73 4.38
C PRO A 152 3.17 6.14 3.22
N LEU A 153 1.87 6.30 3.51
CA LEU A 153 0.94 6.87 2.55
C LEU A 153 1.42 8.27 2.18
N MET A 154 1.80 8.50 0.92
CA MET A 154 2.16 9.84 0.48
C MET A 154 0.97 10.78 0.72
N PRO A 155 1.16 11.94 1.37
CA PRO A 155 0.13 12.95 1.43
C PRO A 155 -0.17 13.41 -0.01
N LEU A 156 -1.45 13.50 -0.38
CA LEU A 156 -1.91 13.92 -1.72
C LEU A 156 -1.39 15.31 -2.16
N ILE A 157 -0.68 16.05 -1.28
CA ILE A 157 -0.24 17.44 -1.48
C ILE A 157 1.30 17.56 -1.61
N THR A 158 2.10 16.51 -1.39
CA THR A 158 3.57 16.66 -1.27
C THR A 158 4.34 16.50 -2.60
N THR A 159 3.67 16.36 -3.74
CA THR A 159 4.35 16.32 -5.05
C THR A 159 4.97 17.67 -5.47
N ALA A 160 4.66 18.77 -4.78
CA ALA A 160 5.17 20.10 -5.12
C ALA A 160 6.47 20.52 -4.42
N LEU A 161 6.97 19.79 -3.41
CA LEU A 161 8.14 20.25 -2.61
C LEU A 161 9.34 19.30 -2.59
N PHE A 162 9.26 18.12 -3.18
CA PHE A 162 10.36 17.15 -3.21
C PHE A 162 11.20 17.17 -4.51
N LEU A 163 11.28 18.34 -5.15
CA LEU A 163 12.11 18.59 -6.34
C LEU A 163 12.73 20.00 -6.32
N GLN A 164 13.14 20.49 -5.14
CA GLN A 164 14.24 21.44 -5.08
C GLN A 164 15.50 20.64 -4.77
N PRO A 165 16.24 20.20 -5.79
CA PRO A 165 17.47 19.47 -5.53
C PRO A 165 18.47 20.39 -4.84
N LEU A 166 19.19 19.85 -3.85
CA LEU A 166 20.17 20.59 -3.04
C LEU A 166 21.27 21.27 -3.87
N TRP A 167 21.49 20.86 -5.14
CA TRP A 167 22.38 21.57 -6.06
C TRP A 167 21.89 22.97 -6.45
N ALA A 168 20.60 23.29 -6.31
CA ALA A 168 20.11 24.64 -6.54
C ALA A 168 20.73 25.65 -5.56
N LEU A 169 21.05 25.23 -4.32
CA LEU A 169 21.75 26.07 -3.34
C LEU A 169 23.21 26.35 -3.74
N LEU A 170 23.86 25.44 -4.47
CA LEU A 170 25.22 25.62 -5.00
C LEU A 170 25.28 26.69 -6.12
N TYR A 171 24.17 26.97 -6.81
CA TYR A 171 24.12 28.02 -7.86
C TYR A 171 23.71 29.39 -7.33
N VAL A 172 22.98 29.47 -6.22
CA VAL A 172 22.50 30.75 -5.65
C VAL A 172 23.58 31.40 -4.78
N LEU A 173 24.42 30.63 -4.09
CA LEU A 173 25.46 31.14 -3.21
C LEU A 173 26.53 32.03 -3.92
N PRO A 174 27.06 31.66 -5.10
CA PRO A 174 28.08 32.46 -5.79
C PRO A 174 27.52 33.81 -6.28
N LEU A 175 26.28 33.83 -6.76
CA LEU A 175 25.62 35.05 -7.26
C LEU A 175 25.36 36.05 -6.12
N LEU A 176 24.97 35.54 -4.95
CA LEU A 176 24.72 36.36 -3.76
C LEU A 176 26.03 36.92 -3.19
N LEU A 177 27.12 36.15 -3.23
CA LEU A 177 28.46 36.62 -2.87
C LEU A 177 28.94 37.73 -3.82
N LEU A 178 28.72 37.58 -5.13
CA LEU A 178 29.10 38.57 -6.14
C LEU A 178 28.32 39.88 -5.99
N LEU A 179 27.04 39.79 -5.64
CA LEU A 179 26.19 40.94 -5.33
C LEU A 179 26.67 41.67 -4.07
N LEU A 180 27.00 40.94 -3.00
CA LEU A 180 27.56 41.52 -1.78
C LEU A 180 28.91 42.20 -2.04
N LEU A 181 29.76 41.60 -2.87
CA LEU A 181 31.06 42.16 -3.25
C LEU A 181 30.92 43.46 -4.05
N THR A 182 30.00 43.49 -5.02
CA THR A 182 29.71 44.71 -5.79
C THR A 182 29.10 45.80 -4.93
N LEU A 183 28.21 45.46 -4.00
CA LEU A 183 27.67 46.42 -3.02
C LEU A 183 28.75 46.96 -2.08
N LEU A 184 29.69 46.13 -1.62
CA LEU A 184 30.82 46.56 -0.79
C LEU A 184 31.78 47.48 -1.56
N ILE A 185 32.12 47.13 -2.81
CA ILE A 185 32.99 47.97 -3.66
C ILE A 185 32.35 49.34 -3.88
N ASN A 186 31.08 49.37 -4.29
CA ASN A 186 30.34 50.62 -4.48
C ASN A 186 30.24 51.45 -3.19
N ALA A 187 30.10 50.80 -2.02
CA ALA A 187 30.08 51.49 -0.74
C ALA A 187 31.44 52.14 -0.40
N VAL A 188 32.56 51.48 -0.70
CA VAL A 188 33.91 52.02 -0.50
C VAL A 188 34.19 53.18 -1.46
N ASP A 189 33.81 53.07 -2.74
CA ASP A 189 33.99 54.15 -3.71
C ASP A 189 33.17 55.40 -3.36
N THR A 190 32.02 55.23 -2.72
CA THR A 190 31.20 56.36 -2.23
C THR A 190 31.87 57.12 -1.07
N PHE A 191 32.76 56.47 -0.30
CA PHE A 191 33.50 57.11 0.79
C PHE A 191 34.78 57.83 0.33
N HIS A 192 35.30 57.56 -0.88
CA HIS A 192 36.50 58.21 -1.41
C HIS A 192 36.22 59.56 -2.12
N PHE A 193 34.96 59.98 -2.19
CA PHE A 193 34.50 61.23 -2.81
C PHE A 193 33.91 62.25 -1.82
N PHE A 194 34.15 62.09 -0.51
CA PHE A 194 33.84 63.07 0.53
C PHE A 194 35.08 63.47 1.33
#